data_AF-A0A9D0GC19-F1
#
_entry.id   AF-A0A9D0GC19-F1
#
_cell.length_a   1.000
_cell.length_b   1.000
_cell.length_c   1.000
_cell.angle_alpha   90.00
_cell.angle_beta   90.00
_cell.angle_gamma   90.00
#
_symmetry.space_group_name_H-M   'P 1'
#
loop_
_entity.id
_entity.type
_entity.pdbx_description
1 polymer ?
#
loop_
_entity_poly.entity_id
_entity_poly.type
_entity_poly.pdbx_seq_one_letter_code
_entity_poly.pdbx_strand_id
1 'polypeptide(L)'
;MAHRRVRFGVNYVPSKRWWYSWLDWDSHSIAEDLAAIAALGMDHIRIHCLWPIFQPNPTYVSVTALAHLEDLLNLAQAVGLEVVVAVLDGWLSGFAFRPAWQKGRNMFTDAEMIDAERRLFAALARRIGSHPGFLGFDLGNELGVLQQIWEPVTQEEADVWLAQMMDFCEEIAPGKFHVNGVDHVHWYRNVGFSRRALATLGHATSLHTWILFTGTLGRYGIEGTGTRHLAEYSIELAKAYHQQLDRPVWVQEFGVSPEWLPEADIPDFAQETIENALTCDHLWGLTWWCSHDIRREFTGFDVLEYGLGLLDVDNRPKPVGERLASLISRWREDMPRPCTRSTALVWPEHIFRDAMALWRYIDAFMEMIEDGVRPAIVLEDRAQDAAYLAARGITSLERLDG
;
A
#
# COMPACT_ATOMS: atom_id res chain seq x y z
N MET A 1 -3.67 3.33 29.30
CA MET A 1 -2.99 2.95 28.05
C MET A 1 -3.88 3.42 26.91
N ALA A 2 -3.39 4.21 25.98
CA ALA A 2 -4.20 4.60 24.82
C ALA A 2 -4.60 3.31 24.07
N HIS A 3 -5.89 3.16 23.74
CA HIS A 3 -6.34 2.01 22.95
C HIS A 3 -5.61 2.01 21.61
N ARG A 4 -4.97 0.89 21.26
CA ARG A 4 -4.41 0.66 19.92
C ARG A 4 -5.53 0.84 18.91
N ARG A 5 -5.36 1.76 17.96
CA ARG A 5 -6.32 2.00 16.88
C ARG A 5 -5.66 1.66 15.54
N VAL A 6 -5.69 0.39 15.17
CA VAL A 6 -5.40 -0.02 13.79
C VAL A 6 -6.54 0.45 12.90
N ARG A 7 -6.20 0.98 11.74
CA ARG A 7 -7.16 1.49 10.76
C ARG A 7 -7.53 0.43 9.75
N PHE A 8 -8.78 0.45 9.30
CA PHE A 8 -9.27 -0.43 8.25
C PHE A 8 -9.87 0.41 7.12
N GLY A 9 -9.38 0.20 5.91
CA GLY A 9 -9.81 0.95 4.75
C GLY A 9 -9.83 0.12 3.49
N VAL A 10 -10.08 0.81 2.38
CA VAL A 10 -10.15 0.19 1.06
C VAL A 10 -9.56 1.10 -0.02
N ASN A 11 -8.90 0.51 -1.01
CA ASN A 11 -8.53 1.20 -2.24
C ASN A 11 -9.80 1.39 -3.06
N TYR A 12 -10.22 2.64 -3.24
CA TYR A 12 -11.48 2.96 -3.88
C TYR A 12 -11.39 2.71 -5.38
N VAL A 13 -12.33 1.93 -5.88
CA VAL A 13 -12.61 1.72 -7.29
C VAL A 13 -14.06 2.15 -7.53
N PRO A 14 -14.32 3.18 -8.37
CA PRO A 14 -15.68 3.62 -8.66
C PRO A 14 -16.50 2.55 -9.38
N SER A 15 -17.68 2.20 -8.84
CA SER A 15 -18.46 1.02 -9.25
C SER A 15 -19.00 1.09 -10.69
N LYS A 16 -19.30 2.31 -11.18
CA LYS A 16 -19.92 2.51 -12.50
C LYS A 16 -18.93 2.80 -13.61
N ARG A 17 -17.88 3.57 -13.35
CA ARG A 17 -16.99 4.08 -14.40
C ARG A 17 -15.51 3.86 -14.13
N TRP A 18 -15.16 3.10 -13.08
CA TRP A 18 -13.78 3.01 -12.61
C TRP A 18 -13.17 4.43 -12.49
N TRP A 19 -11.86 4.59 -12.62
CA TRP A 19 -11.23 5.91 -12.61
C TRP A 19 -11.40 6.73 -13.90
N TYR A 20 -12.11 6.20 -14.91
CA TYR A 20 -12.62 7.03 -16.01
C TYR A 20 -13.66 8.05 -15.53
N SER A 21 -14.23 7.85 -14.33
CA SER A 21 -15.11 8.80 -13.63
C SER A 21 -14.53 10.21 -13.51
N TRP A 22 -13.21 10.40 -13.53
CA TRP A 22 -12.63 11.73 -13.54
C TRP A 22 -13.02 12.57 -14.77
N LEU A 23 -13.26 11.91 -15.92
CA LEU A 23 -13.75 12.54 -17.15
C LEU A 23 -15.27 12.70 -17.13
N ASP A 24 -15.96 11.62 -16.77
CA ASP A 24 -17.42 11.57 -16.71
C ASP A 24 -17.85 11.52 -15.25
N TRP A 25 -17.80 12.67 -14.57
CA TRP A 25 -18.10 12.77 -13.14
C TRP A 25 -19.58 12.56 -12.86
N ASP A 26 -19.88 11.75 -11.85
CA ASP A 26 -21.24 11.49 -11.35
C ASP A 26 -21.20 11.43 -9.83
N SER A 27 -21.39 12.59 -9.19
CA SER A 27 -21.31 12.71 -7.74
C SER A 27 -22.35 11.87 -7.00
N HIS A 28 -23.48 11.55 -7.62
CA HIS A 28 -24.49 10.69 -7.03
C HIS A 28 -23.97 9.25 -6.94
N SER A 29 -23.44 8.71 -8.03
CA SER A 29 -22.81 7.38 -8.04
C SER A 29 -21.64 7.30 -7.05
N ILE A 30 -20.79 8.32 -6.99
CA ILE A 30 -19.67 8.35 -6.04
C ILE A 30 -20.18 8.38 -4.60
N ALA A 31 -21.23 9.16 -4.31
CA ALA A 31 -21.83 9.20 -2.97
C ALA A 31 -22.41 7.85 -2.53
N GLU A 32 -23.08 7.11 -3.45
CA GLU A 32 -23.60 5.77 -3.18
C GLU A 32 -22.48 4.78 -2.87
N ASP A 33 -21.41 4.79 -3.67
CA ASP A 33 -20.22 3.96 -3.47
C ASP A 33 -19.59 4.22 -2.09
N LEU A 34 -19.38 5.49 -1.74
CA LEU A 34 -18.74 5.88 -0.48
C LEU A 34 -19.61 5.52 0.73
N ALA A 35 -20.94 5.64 0.62
CA ALA A 35 -21.86 5.21 1.66
C ALA A 35 -21.81 3.68 1.87
N ALA A 36 -21.72 2.90 0.79
CA ALA A 36 -21.57 1.45 0.87
C ALA A 36 -20.23 1.04 1.52
N ILE A 37 -19.14 1.71 1.17
CA ILE A 37 -17.82 1.51 1.79
C ILE A 37 -17.87 1.81 3.29
N ALA A 38 -18.46 2.95 3.68
CA ALA A 38 -18.60 3.32 5.09
C ALA A 38 -19.47 2.31 5.88
N ALA A 39 -20.50 1.74 5.24
CA ALA A 39 -21.37 0.73 5.84
C ALA A 39 -20.64 -0.59 6.15
N LEU A 40 -19.52 -0.89 5.48
CA LEU A 40 -18.64 -2.02 5.83
C LEU A 40 -17.77 -1.74 7.08
N GLY A 41 -17.88 -0.54 7.67
CA GLY A 41 -17.05 -0.15 8.82
C GLY A 41 -15.66 0.32 8.44
N MET A 42 -15.41 0.71 7.19
CA MET A 42 -14.15 1.33 6.79
C MET A 42 -14.04 2.75 7.38
N ASP A 43 -12.82 3.18 7.68
CA ASP A 43 -12.53 4.53 8.23
C ASP A 43 -11.74 5.42 7.27
N HIS A 44 -11.18 4.85 6.21
CA HIS A 44 -10.47 5.60 5.19
C HIS A 44 -10.55 4.91 3.82
N ILE A 45 -10.28 5.70 2.79
CA ILE A 45 -10.08 5.25 1.42
C ILE A 45 -8.75 5.76 0.89
N ARG A 46 -8.16 5.00 -0.02
CA ARG A 46 -7.10 5.46 -0.91
C ARG A 46 -7.70 5.64 -2.30
N ILE A 47 -7.47 6.80 -2.93
CA ILE A 47 -8.00 7.14 -4.26
C ILE A 47 -6.88 7.39 -5.24
N HIS A 48 -7.22 7.35 -6.53
CA HIS A 48 -6.24 7.36 -7.61
C HIS A 48 -6.43 8.51 -8.59
N CYS A 49 -5.50 9.47 -8.61
CA CYS A 49 -5.51 10.58 -9.56
C CYS A 49 -4.79 10.17 -10.85
N LEU A 50 -5.53 9.86 -11.92
CA LEU A 50 -4.91 9.50 -13.21
C LEU A 50 -4.11 10.69 -13.76
N TRP A 51 -2.78 10.59 -13.75
CA TRP A 51 -1.87 11.71 -14.02
C TRP A 51 -2.18 12.50 -15.31
N PRO A 52 -2.50 11.88 -16.47
CA PRO A 52 -2.78 12.60 -17.72
C PRO A 52 -4.04 13.46 -17.65
N ILE A 53 -5.00 13.11 -16.79
CA ILE A 53 -6.24 13.86 -16.59
C ILE A 53 -6.00 15.07 -15.70
N PHE A 54 -5.25 14.86 -14.61
CA PHE A 54 -4.95 15.93 -13.66
C PHE A 54 -3.93 16.93 -14.22
N GLN A 55 -3.00 16.48 -15.06
CA GLN A 55 -1.97 17.33 -15.67
C GLN A 55 -1.81 17.06 -17.17
N PRO A 56 -2.72 17.54 -18.03
CA PRO A 56 -2.67 17.29 -19.47
C PRO A 56 -1.55 18.08 -20.20
N ASN A 57 -0.90 19.04 -19.53
CA ASN A 57 0.27 19.78 -20.03
C ASN A 57 1.22 20.06 -18.84
N PRO A 58 2.56 20.09 -19.03
CA PRO A 58 3.52 20.23 -17.92
C PRO A 58 3.28 21.45 -17.03
N THR A 59 2.71 22.52 -17.60
CA THR A 59 2.48 23.79 -16.91
C THR A 59 1.01 24.05 -16.57
N TYR A 60 0.11 23.11 -16.87
CA TYR A 60 -1.32 23.26 -16.65
C TYR A 60 -1.90 22.05 -15.93
N VAL A 61 -2.49 22.33 -14.76
CA VAL A 61 -3.25 21.35 -13.96
C VAL A 61 -4.74 21.60 -14.21
N SER A 62 -5.49 20.53 -14.46
CA SER A 62 -6.91 20.60 -14.81
C SER A 62 -7.75 21.12 -13.64
N VAL A 63 -8.34 22.31 -13.81
CA VAL A 63 -9.24 22.91 -12.81
C VAL A 63 -10.49 22.05 -12.56
N THR A 64 -10.96 21.34 -13.59
CA THR A 64 -12.11 20.43 -13.49
C THR A 64 -11.77 19.21 -12.66
N ALA A 65 -10.62 18.57 -12.89
CA ALA A 65 -10.19 17.41 -12.10
C ALA A 65 -9.98 17.79 -10.62
N LEU A 66 -9.42 18.99 -10.35
CA LEU A 66 -9.30 19.52 -8.99
C LEU A 66 -10.65 19.79 -8.31
N ALA A 67 -11.67 20.23 -9.06
CA ALA A 67 -13.01 20.42 -8.54
C ALA A 67 -13.69 19.09 -8.20
N HIS A 68 -13.56 18.07 -9.08
CA HIS A 68 -14.08 16.74 -8.81
C HIS A 68 -13.40 16.09 -7.60
N LEU A 69 -12.09 16.28 -7.42
CA LEU A 69 -11.36 15.79 -6.25
C LEU A 69 -11.88 16.41 -4.95
N GLU A 70 -12.08 17.73 -4.92
CA GLU A 70 -12.66 18.40 -3.74
C GLU A 70 -14.09 17.90 -3.46
N ASP A 71 -14.90 17.70 -4.49
CA ASP A 71 -16.25 17.11 -4.36
C ASP A 71 -16.19 15.70 -3.76
N LEU A 72 -15.29 14.82 -4.25
CA LEU A 72 -15.05 13.50 -3.67
C LEU A 72 -14.73 13.59 -2.17
N LEU A 73 -13.82 14.49 -1.79
CA LEU A 73 -13.43 14.68 -0.40
C LEU A 73 -14.60 15.13 0.48
N ASN A 74 -15.47 16.02 -0.02
CA ASN A 74 -16.68 16.43 0.68
C ASN A 74 -17.63 15.23 0.87
N LEU A 75 -17.84 14.42 -0.16
CA LEU A 75 -18.68 13.22 -0.11
C LEU A 75 -18.14 12.17 0.86
N ALA A 76 -16.83 11.92 0.83
CA ALA A 76 -16.17 10.99 1.73
C ALA A 76 -16.28 11.45 3.20
N GLN A 77 -16.06 12.74 3.44
CA GLN A 77 -16.21 13.31 4.78
C GLN A 77 -17.65 13.21 5.29
N ALA A 78 -18.66 13.38 4.43
CA ALA A 78 -20.06 13.29 4.81
C ALA A 78 -20.45 11.91 5.37
N VAL A 79 -19.71 10.87 5.00
CA VAL A 79 -19.88 9.50 5.52
C VAL A 79 -18.77 9.07 6.49
N GLY A 80 -17.89 9.99 6.88
CA GLY A 80 -16.84 9.76 7.88
C GLY A 80 -15.59 9.03 7.38
N LEU A 81 -15.34 9.04 6.07
CA LEU A 81 -14.14 8.47 5.46
C LEU A 81 -13.05 9.55 5.30
N GLU A 82 -11.84 9.25 5.78
CA GLU A 82 -10.64 10.02 5.46
C GLU A 82 -10.02 9.54 4.14
N VAL A 83 -9.32 10.42 3.42
CA VAL A 83 -8.87 10.18 2.05
C VAL A 83 -7.36 10.36 1.93
N VAL A 84 -6.66 9.29 1.52
CA VAL A 84 -5.30 9.36 0.98
C VAL A 84 -5.37 9.50 -0.53
N VAL A 85 -4.64 10.47 -1.09
CA VAL A 85 -4.69 10.79 -2.53
C VAL A 85 -3.40 10.33 -3.19
N ALA A 86 -3.47 9.26 -3.99
CA ALA A 86 -2.35 8.83 -4.84
C ALA A 86 -2.28 9.71 -6.09
N VAL A 87 -1.16 10.41 -6.27
CA VAL A 87 -1.08 11.58 -7.18
C VAL A 87 -0.51 11.23 -8.55
N LEU A 88 0.70 10.66 -8.59
CA LEU A 88 1.39 10.29 -9.82
C LEU A 88 1.00 8.87 -10.22
N ASP A 89 -0.30 8.61 -10.33
CA ASP A 89 -0.78 7.30 -10.74
C ASP A 89 -0.56 7.12 -12.23
N GLY A 90 0.67 6.70 -12.53
CA GLY A 90 1.13 6.27 -13.83
C GLY A 90 0.93 4.78 -14.06
N TRP A 91 0.72 3.97 -13.02
CA TRP A 91 0.45 2.53 -13.12
C TRP A 91 -0.77 2.13 -12.29
N LEU A 92 -1.75 1.47 -12.89
CA LEU A 92 -2.96 1.01 -12.20
C LEU A 92 -3.62 -0.17 -12.92
N SER A 93 -3.75 -1.32 -12.26
CA SER A 93 -4.44 -2.53 -12.78
C SER A 93 -4.04 -2.91 -14.21
N GLY A 94 -2.74 -2.93 -14.51
CA GLY A 94 -2.19 -3.30 -15.83
C GLY A 94 -2.11 -2.17 -16.85
N PHE A 95 -2.59 -0.97 -16.53
CA PHE A 95 -2.56 0.19 -17.43
C PHE A 95 -1.51 1.22 -17.02
N ALA A 96 -0.87 1.82 -18.03
CA ALA A 96 0.03 2.94 -17.84
C ALA A 96 -0.66 4.28 -18.19
N PHE A 97 -0.87 5.14 -17.19
CA PHE A 97 -1.45 6.49 -17.34
C PHE A 97 -0.36 7.55 -17.37
N ARG A 98 0.34 7.62 -18.51
CA ARG A 98 1.47 8.55 -18.68
C ARG A 98 1.05 9.79 -19.46
N PRO A 99 1.37 11.01 -19.00
CA PRO A 99 0.99 12.20 -19.74
C PRO A 99 1.66 12.26 -21.12
N ALA A 100 0.91 12.64 -22.16
CA ALA A 100 1.42 12.69 -23.54
C ALA A 100 2.63 13.64 -23.73
N TRP A 101 2.79 14.62 -22.84
CA TRP A 101 3.89 15.58 -22.86
C TRP A 101 5.19 15.07 -22.22
N GLN A 102 5.18 13.89 -21.59
CA GLN A 102 6.37 13.27 -21.02
C GLN A 102 7.42 13.01 -22.12
N LYS A 103 6.99 12.58 -23.31
CA LYS A 103 7.84 12.40 -24.51
C LYS A 103 9.14 11.62 -24.26
N GLY A 104 9.08 10.61 -23.40
CA GLY A 104 10.23 9.75 -23.05
C GLY A 104 11.20 10.34 -22.02
N ARG A 105 10.89 11.51 -21.43
CA ARG A 105 11.65 12.04 -20.29
C ARG A 105 11.40 11.22 -19.04
N ASN A 106 12.46 11.01 -18.28
CA ASN A 106 12.42 10.18 -17.09
C ASN A 106 11.75 10.94 -15.93
N MET A 107 10.69 10.39 -15.34
CA MET A 107 9.95 11.09 -14.27
C MET A 107 10.78 11.34 -13.01
N PHE A 108 11.74 10.47 -12.71
CA PHE A 108 12.52 10.52 -11.48
C PHE A 108 13.78 11.41 -11.59
N THR A 109 14.26 11.70 -12.80
CA THR A 109 15.55 12.38 -13.00
C THR A 109 15.51 13.62 -13.90
N ASP A 110 14.49 13.76 -14.76
CA ASP A 110 14.38 14.93 -15.62
C ASP A 110 13.83 16.13 -14.83
N ALA A 111 14.58 17.23 -14.82
CA ALA A 111 14.21 18.41 -14.03
C ALA A 111 12.88 19.04 -14.47
N GLU A 112 12.52 19.01 -15.76
CA GLU A 112 11.24 19.54 -16.22
C GLU A 112 10.07 18.63 -15.81
N MET A 113 10.29 17.32 -15.73
CA MET A 113 9.31 16.38 -15.17
C MET A 113 9.07 16.66 -13.68
N ILE A 114 10.13 16.74 -12.88
CA ILE A 114 10.03 17.00 -11.44
C ILE A 114 9.37 18.37 -11.16
N ASP A 115 9.69 19.40 -11.95
CA ASP A 115 9.01 20.70 -11.85
C ASP A 115 7.51 20.60 -12.18
N ALA A 116 7.14 19.78 -13.16
CA ALA A 116 5.74 19.53 -13.48
C ALA A 116 5.03 18.77 -12.34
N GLU A 117 5.65 17.73 -11.79
CA GLU A 117 5.14 16.98 -10.64
C GLU A 117 4.86 17.94 -9.47
N ARG A 118 5.86 18.74 -9.08
CA ARG A 118 5.71 19.75 -8.01
C ARG A 118 4.56 20.73 -8.26
N ARG A 119 4.34 21.14 -9.51
CA ARG A 119 3.18 21.99 -9.87
C ARG A 119 1.85 21.28 -9.65
N LEU A 120 1.77 19.99 -9.96
CA LEU A 120 0.58 19.17 -9.70
C LEU A 120 0.32 19.06 -8.19
N PHE A 121 1.31 18.64 -7.41
CA PHE A 121 1.19 18.54 -5.95
C PHE A 121 0.82 19.88 -5.30
N ALA A 122 1.45 20.99 -5.69
CA ALA A 122 1.12 22.30 -5.16
C ALA A 122 -0.30 22.74 -5.51
N ALA A 123 -0.80 22.41 -6.71
CA ALA A 123 -2.17 22.72 -7.10
C ALA A 123 -3.19 21.89 -6.28
N LEU A 124 -2.90 20.61 -6.06
CA LEU A 124 -3.70 19.74 -5.18
C LEU A 124 -3.70 20.28 -3.74
N ALA A 125 -2.54 20.54 -3.16
CA ALA A 125 -2.42 21.05 -1.79
C ALA A 125 -3.15 22.39 -1.59
N ARG A 126 -3.07 23.31 -2.55
CA ARG A 126 -3.85 24.56 -2.50
C ARG A 126 -5.36 24.32 -2.51
N ARG A 127 -5.84 23.28 -3.21
CA ARG A 127 -7.26 22.96 -3.33
C ARG A 127 -7.77 22.21 -2.10
N ILE A 128 -7.05 21.17 -1.65
CA ILE A 128 -7.55 20.21 -0.66
C ILE A 128 -6.71 20.11 0.62
N GLY A 129 -5.58 20.79 0.73
CA GLY A 129 -4.63 20.63 1.85
C GLY A 129 -5.22 20.94 3.23
N SER A 130 -6.18 21.87 3.30
CA SER A 130 -6.90 22.22 4.53
C SER A 130 -8.22 21.46 4.72
N HIS A 131 -8.61 20.63 3.74
CA HIS A 131 -9.83 19.85 3.82
C HIS A 131 -9.71 18.81 4.96
N PRO A 132 -10.68 18.72 5.88
CA PRO A 132 -10.60 17.81 7.02
C PRO A 132 -10.62 16.32 6.61
N GLY A 133 -11.27 15.99 5.49
CA GLY A 133 -11.20 14.65 4.90
C GLY A 133 -9.87 14.32 4.20
N PHE A 134 -8.97 15.27 3.99
CA PHE A 134 -7.66 15.00 3.38
C PHE A 134 -6.67 14.51 4.43
N LEU A 135 -6.29 13.23 4.33
CA LEU A 135 -5.35 12.58 5.23
C LEU A 135 -3.90 12.87 4.85
N GLY A 136 -3.57 12.75 3.56
CA GLY A 136 -2.24 13.00 3.03
C GLY A 136 -2.09 12.52 1.59
N PHE A 137 -0.93 12.82 1.00
CA PHE A 137 -0.58 12.34 -0.34
C PHE A 137 0.08 10.98 -0.28
N ASP A 138 -0.32 10.11 -1.18
CA ASP A 138 0.55 9.06 -1.68
C ASP A 138 1.22 9.60 -2.95
N LEU A 139 2.56 9.52 -3.06
CA LEU A 139 3.27 10.03 -4.23
C LEU A 139 2.74 9.41 -5.52
N GLY A 140 2.38 8.13 -5.49
CA GLY A 140 1.75 7.44 -6.60
C GLY A 140 1.64 5.95 -6.35
N ASN A 141 0.83 5.27 -7.15
CA ASN A 141 0.63 3.84 -7.08
C ASN A 141 1.76 3.06 -7.76
N GLU A 142 2.44 2.21 -6.98
CA GLU A 142 3.44 1.24 -7.46
C GLU A 142 4.48 1.85 -8.42
N LEU A 143 5.08 2.98 -8.03
CA LEU A 143 6.05 3.69 -8.87
C LEU A 143 7.26 2.82 -9.26
N GLY A 144 7.53 1.76 -8.50
CA GLY A 144 8.53 0.73 -8.82
C GLY A 144 8.27 -0.04 -10.10
N VAL A 145 7.01 -0.23 -10.52
CA VAL A 145 6.68 -0.84 -11.80
C VAL A 145 7.16 0.04 -12.95
N LEU A 146 6.99 1.36 -12.82
CA LEU A 146 7.50 2.31 -13.81
C LEU A 146 9.03 2.24 -13.89
N GLN A 147 9.73 2.17 -12.76
CA GLN A 147 11.19 2.05 -12.69
C GLN A 147 11.72 0.78 -13.37
N GLN A 148 10.95 -0.30 -13.39
CA GLN A 148 11.36 -1.55 -14.00
C GLN A 148 11.12 -1.60 -15.52
N ILE A 149 10.03 -0.98 -16.00
CA ILE A 149 9.58 -1.17 -17.38
C ILE A 149 9.98 0.01 -18.28
N TRP A 150 9.72 1.25 -17.84
CA TRP A 150 9.80 2.43 -18.71
C TRP A 150 10.74 3.53 -18.22
N GLU A 151 10.97 3.61 -16.92
CA GLU A 151 11.60 4.75 -16.24
C GLU A 151 12.82 4.30 -15.40
N PRO A 152 13.78 3.54 -15.98
CA PRO A 152 14.88 2.97 -15.21
C PRO A 152 15.71 4.06 -14.54
N VAL A 153 16.07 3.79 -13.28
CA VAL A 153 16.91 4.65 -12.44
C VAL A 153 17.82 3.81 -11.55
N THR A 154 18.93 4.40 -11.16
CA THR A 154 19.75 3.87 -10.06
C THR A 154 19.02 4.06 -8.72
N GLN A 155 19.41 3.30 -7.69
CA GLN A 155 18.83 3.46 -6.36
C GLN A 155 19.10 4.85 -5.77
N GLU A 156 20.26 5.43 -6.06
CA GLU A 156 20.62 6.78 -5.61
C GLU A 156 19.70 7.83 -6.23
N GLU A 157 19.45 7.76 -7.55
CA GLU A 157 18.52 8.67 -8.22
C GLU A 157 17.08 8.53 -7.70
N ALA A 158 16.62 7.30 -7.49
CA ALA A 158 15.29 7.02 -6.95
C ALA A 158 15.12 7.60 -5.52
N ASP A 159 16.13 7.38 -4.66
CA ASP A 159 16.11 7.85 -3.28
C ASP A 159 16.20 9.38 -3.19
N VAL A 160 16.99 10.01 -4.07
CA VAL A 160 17.06 11.49 -4.19
C VAL A 160 15.70 12.05 -4.59
N TRP A 161 15.05 11.49 -5.61
CA TRP A 161 13.71 11.92 -6.01
C TRP A 161 12.70 11.74 -4.87
N LEU A 162 12.72 10.59 -4.20
CA LEU A 162 11.81 10.29 -3.09
C LEU A 162 11.97 11.30 -1.95
N ALA A 163 13.20 11.59 -1.54
CA ALA A 163 13.46 12.58 -0.50
C ALA A 163 12.96 13.97 -0.90
N GLN A 164 13.29 14.41 -2.13
CA GLN A 164 12.85 15.70 -2.64
C GLN A 164 11.33 15.86 -2.70
N MET A 165 10.62 14.82 -3.13
CA MET A 165 9.16 14.87 -3.25
C MET A 165 8.46 14.76 -1.88
N MET A 166 9.02 13.99 -0.94
CA MET A 166 8.53 13.94 0.44
C MET A 166 8.70 15.27 1.17
N ASP A 167 9.89 15.87 1.09
CA ASP A 167 10.17 17.18 1.69
C ASP A 167 9.24 18.25 1.09
N PHE A 168 9.00 18.19 -0.22
CA PHE A 168 8.09 19.11 -0.89
C PHE A 168 6.63 18.91 -0.46
N CYS A 169 6.17 17.67 -0.27
CA CYS A 169 4.84 17.39 0.25
C CYS A 169 4.65 17.98 1.66
N GLU A 170 5.64 17.79 2.54
CA GLU A 170 5.63 18.37 3.88
C GLU A 170 5.64 19.91 3.86
N GLU A 171 6.33 20.55 2.90
CA GLU A 171 6.31 22.00 2.74
C GLU A 171 4.90 22.52 2.39
N ILE A 172 4.22 21.88 1.44
CA ILE A 172 2.95 22.37 0.90
C ILE A 172 1.72 21.92 1.71
N ALA A 173 1.84 20.86 2.49
CA ALA A 173 0.77 20.26 3.28
C ALA A 173 1.30 19.72 4.63
N PRO A 174 1.83 20.60 5.51
CA PRO A 174 2.57 20.19 6.70
C PRO A 174 1.76 19.33 7.68
N GLY A 175 2.41 18.32 8.22
CA GLY A 175 1.85 17.40 9.21
C GLY A 175 0.82 16.40 8.66
N LYS A 176 0.65 16.31 7.34
CA LYS A 176 -0.24 15.33 6.71
C LYS A 176 0.46 13.97 6.53
N PHE A 177 -0.35 12.94 6.28
CA PHE A 177 0.11 11.54 6.18
C PHE A 177 0.69 11.24 4.79
N HIS A 178 1.86 11.80 4.49
CA HIS A 178 2.52 11.60 3.20
C HIS A 178 3.25 10.26 3.11
N VAL A 179 3.04 9.48 2.04
CA VAL A 179 3.67 8.17 1.83
C VAL A 179 4.04 7.94 0.36
N ASN A 180 4.82 6.90 0.09
CA ASN A 180 5.15 6.46 -1.27
C ASN A 180 4.62 5.03 -1.48
N GLY A 181 3.62 4.88 -2.34
CA GLY A 181 3.06 3.60 -2.75
C GLY A 181 4.00 2.86 -3.67
N VAL A 182 4.43 1.68 -3.23
CA VAL A 182 5.42 0.88 -3.94
C VAL A 182 4.99 -0.58 -3.98
N ASP A 183 5.27 -1.22 -5.11
CA ASP A 183 5.12 -2.65 -5.24
C ASP A 183 6.20 -3.40 -4.42
N HIS A 184 6.05 -4.71 -4.33
CA HIS A 184 6.92 -5.55 -3.52
C HIS A 184 8.39 -5.62 -4.01
N VAL A 185 8.72 -5.26 -5.26
CA VAL A 185 10.02 -5.58 -5.85
C VAL A 185 11.21 -5.04 -5.05
N HIS A 186 11.09 -3.84 -4.49
CA HIS A 186 12.18 -3.17 -3.76
C HIS A 186 12.55 -3.92 -2.47
N TRP A 187 11.58 -4.65 -1.92
CA TRP A 187 11.77 -5.49 -0.74
C TRP A 187 12.44 -6.83 -1.06
N TYR A 188 12.43 -7.24 -2.33
CA TYR A 188 12.96 -8.53 -2.78
C TYR A 188 14.24 -8.41 -3.60
N ARG A 189 14.55 -7.23 -4.14
CA ARG A 189 15.71 -7.01 -5.02
C ARG A 189 16.27 -5.59 -4.86
N ASN A 190 17.51 -5.40 -5.28
CA ASN A 190 18.17 -4.08 -5.31
C ASN A 190 17.86 -3.34 -6.62
N VAL A 191 16.61 -2.91 -6.77
CA VAL A 191 16.12 -2.18 -7.96
C VAL A 191 15.27 -0.99 -7.51
N GLY A 192 15.36 0.14 -8.21
CA GLY A 192 14.55 1.31 -7.90
C GLY A 192 14.84 1.87 -6.50
N PHE A 193 13.80 2.27 -5.77
CA PHE A 193 13.94 2.76 -4.40
C PHE A 193 14.68 1.79 -3.48
N SER A 194 15.54 2.31 -2.60
CA SER A 194 16.16 1.48 -1.58
C SER A 194 15.21 1.18 -0.43
N ARG A 195 15.36 -0.01 0.18
CA ARG A 195 14.61 -0.39 1.39
C ARG A 195 14.83 0.60 2.52
N ARG A 196 16.05 1.15 2.67
CA ARG A 196 16.36 2.16 3.70
C ARG A 196 15.58 3.45 3.49
N ALA A 197 15.46 3.93 2.24
CA ALA A 197 14.67 5.12 1.94
C ALA A 197 13.17 4.90 2.20
N LEU A 198 12.60 3.78 1.72
CA LEU A 198 11.19 3.40 1.96
C LEU A 198 10.87 3.18 3.46
N ALA A 199 11.87 2.72 4.22
CA ALA A 199 11.79 2.50 5.66
C ALA A 199 11.96 3.78 6.51
N THR A 200 12.26 4.94 5.88
CA THR A 200 12.62 6.16 6.60
C THR A 200 11.82 7.39 6.17
N LEU A 201 11.59 7.57 4.86
CA LEU A 201 11.01 8.79 4.30
C LEU A 201 9.47 8.76 4.30
N GLY A 202 8.82 9.89 4.52
CA GLY A 202 7.36 9.99 4.68
C GLY A 202 6.88 9.56 6.07
N HIS A 203 5.56 9.49 6.26
CA HIS A 203 4.93 9.27 7.57
C HIS A 203 4.90 7.79 7.98
N ALA A 204 4.76 6.88 7.03
CA ALA A 204 4.69 5.44 7.27
C ALA A 204 5.39 4.67 6.16
N THR A 205 5.82 3.45 6.45
CA THR A 205 6.29 2.52 5.41
C THR A 205 5.09 1.82 4.78
N SER A 206 4.83 2.11 3.51
CA SER A 206 3.77 1.46 2.72
C SER A 206 4.22 0.12 2.15
N LEU A 207 3.32 -0.86 2.16
CA LEU A 207 3.54 -2.21 1.65
C LEU A 207 2.35 -2.68 0.80
N HIS A 208 2.65 -3.25 -0.36
CA HIS A 208 1.69 -3.95 -1.21
C HIS A 208 2.01 -5.45 -1.19
N THR A 209 1.10 -6.26 -0.66
CA THR A 209 1.36 -7.66 -0.31
C THR A 209 0.49 -8.61 -1.14
N TRP A 210 0.87 -8.77 -2.41
CA TRP A 210 0.14 -9.55 -3.40
C TRP A 210 0.67 -10.98 -3.53
N ILE A 211 -0.09 -11.98 -3.03
CA ILE A 211 0.37 -13.37 -2.94
C ILE A 211 0.75 -14.01 -4.29
N LEU A 212 0.10 -13.62 -5.39
CA LEU A 212 0.45 -14.10 -6.72
C LEU A 212 1.75 -13.47 -7.21
N PHE A 213 1.82 -12.13 -7.21
CA PHE A 213 2.94 -11.40 -7.81
C PHE A 213 4.23 -11.56 -7.03
N THR A 214 4.14 -11.65 -5.70
CA THR A 214 5.29 -11.99 -4.85
C THR A 214 5.74 -13.45 -5.00
N GLY A 215 4.88 -14.32 -5.55
CA GLY A 215 5.19 -15.73 -5.79
C GLY A 215 4.92 -16.66 -4.60
N THR A 216 4.38 -16.16 -3.49
CA THR A 216 4.08 -16.98 -2.31
C THR A 216 2.99 -18.00 -2.61
N LEU A 217 1.95 -17.62 -3.36
CA LEU A 217 0.89 -18.56 -3.76
C LEU A 217 1.45 -19.74 -4.56
N GLY A 218 2.36 -19.48 -5.50
CA GLY A 218 2.99 -20.54 -6.29
C GLY A 218 3.97 -21.41 -5.48
N ARG A 219 4.63 -20.83 -4.47
CA ARG A 219 5.61 -21.52 -3.63
C ARG A 219 4.99 -22.38 -2.53
N TYR A 220 3.98 -21.85 -1.84
CA TYR A 220 3.40 -22.46 -0.65
C TYR A 220 1.98 -23.01 -0.87
N GLY A 221 1.31 -22.67 -1.98
CA GLY A 221 -0.09 -23.01 -2.20
C GLY A 221 -1.05 -22.15 -1.38
N ILE A 222 -2.36 -22.36 -1.56
CA ILE A 222 -3.42 -21.56 -0.92
C ILE A 222 -3.33 -21.66 0.61
N GLU A 223 -3.16 -22.87 1.15
CA GLU A 223 -3.10 -23.13 2.59
C GLU A 223 -1.72 -22.97 3.22
N GLY A 224 -0.69 -22.66 2.42
CA GLY A 224 0.68 -22.62 2.92
C GLY A 224 0.95 -21.39 3.77
N THR A 225 1.78 -21.56 4.80
CA THR A 225 2.16 -20.52 5.77
C THR A 225 2.63 -19.24 5.08
N GLY A 226 3.51 -19.34 4.08
CA GLY A 226 4.02 -18.16 3.37
C GLY A 226 2.97 -17.40 2.56
N THR A 227 1.87 -18.04 2.17
CA THR A 227 0.72 -17.37 1.55
C THR A 227 -0.10 -16.61 2.59
N ARG A 228 -0.39 -17.24 3.74
CA ARG A 228 -1.21 -16.67 4.83
C ARG A 228 -0.48 -15.61 5.67
N HIS A 229 0.85 -15.64 5.69
CA HIS A 229 1.69 -14.75 6.50
C HIS A 229 2.46 -13.71 5.70
N LEU A 230 2.19 -13.53 4.39
CA LEU A 230 2.92 -12.58 3.54
C LEU A 230 2.88 -11.15 4.11
N ALA A 231 1.72 -10.69 4.61
CA ALA A 231 1.60 -9.36 5.20
C ALA A 231 2.40 -9.23 6.50
N GLU A 232 2.32 -10.22 7.40
CA GLU A 232 3.09 -10.26 8.65
C GLU A 232 4.60 -10.24 8.38
N TYR A 233 5.07 -11.11 7.47
CA TYR A 233 6.46 -11.15 7.03
C TYR A 233 6.92 -9.79 6.48
N SER A 234 6.11 -9.18 5.60
CA SER A 234 6.47 -7.92 4.94
C SER A 234 6.58 -6.77 5.96
N ILE A 235 5.71 -6.76 6.98
CA ILE A 235 5.77 -5.81 8.09
C ILE A 235 7.08 -5.96 8.88
N GLU A 236 7.46 -7.19 9.24
CA GLU A 236 8.70 -7.43 10.00
C GLU A 236 9.96 -7.14 9.18
N LEU A 237 9.93 -7.40 7.86
CA LEU A 237 11.00 -7.00 6.96
C LEU A 237 11.15 -5.49 6.91
N ALA A 238 10.06 -4.73 6.78
CA ALA A 238 10.08 -3.28 6.80
C ALA A 238 10.71 -2.72 8.09
N LYS A 239 10.29 -3.27 9.25
CA LYS A 239 10.82 -2.87 10.56
C LYS A 239 12.32 -3.12 10.73
N ALA A 240 12.88 -4.14 10.08
CA ALA A 240 14.31 -4.40 10.12
C ALA A 240 15.13 -3.21 9.57
N TYR A 241 14.55 -2.43 8.65
CA TYR A 241 15.17 -1.25 8.04
C TYR A 241 14.80 0.07 8.72
N HIS A 242 13.83 0.09 9.64
CA HIS A 242 13.41 1.32 10.31
C HIS A 242 14.55 1.93 11.14
N GLN A 243 14.78 3.23 11.01
CA GLN A 243 15.66 3.97 11.92
C GLN A 243 14.93 4.45 13.18
N GLN A 244 13.66 4.83 13.02
CA GLN A 244 12.74 5.15 14.12
C GLN A 244 11.90 3.91 14.42
N LEU A 245 12.08 3.30 15.58
CA LEU A 245 11.49 2.00 15.91
C LEU A 245 9.97 2.05 16.11
N ASP A 246 9.43 3.24 16.37
CA ASP A 246 7.99 3.49 16.49
C ASP A 246 7.33 3.88 15.17
N ARG A 247 8.09 3.91 14.06
CA ARG A 247 7.60 4.26 12.73
C ARG A 247 6.42 3.37 12.35
N PRO A 248 5.28 3.94 11.93
CA PRO A 248 4.14 3.15 11.51
C PRO A 248 4.39 2.38 10.20
N VAL A 249 3.81 1.19 10.11
CA VAL A 249 3.74 0.40 8.86
C VAL A 249 2.30 0.39 8.35
N TRP A 250 2.11 0.59 7.06
CA TRP A 250 0.81 0.54 6.39
C TRP A 250 0.82 -0.58 5.36
N VAL A 251 -0.01 -1.61 5.56
CA VAL A 251 -0.36 -2.56 4.50
C VAL A 251 -1.37 -1.86 3.59
N GLN A 252 -0.83 -1.11 2.63
CA GLN A 252 -1.54 -0.18 1.76
C GLN A 252 -2.33 -0.91 0.66
N GLU A 253 -1.86 -2.08 0.25
CA GLU A 253 -2.60 -2.98 -0.60
C GLU A 253 -2.41 -4.44 -0.17
N PHE A 254 -3.53 -5.15 -0.11
CA PHE A 254 -3.58 -6.60 -0.10
C PHE A 254 -4.96 -7.00 -0.61
N GLY A 255 -5.05 -8.16 -1.26
CA GLY A 255 -6.28 -8.62 -1.84
C GLY A 255 -6.06 -9.97 -2.50
N VAL A 256 -7.14 -10.54 -3.02
CA VAL A 256 -7.06 -11.83 -3.69
C VAL A 256 -8.17 -11.97 -4.72
N SER A 257 -7.81 -12.47 -5.90
CA SER A 257 -8.75 -12.65 -7.01
C SER A 257 -9.44 -14.02 -6.93
N PRO A 258 -10.73 -14.14 -7.31
CA PRO A 258 -11.38 -15.44 -7.50
C PRO A 258 -10.75 -16.29 -8.62
N GLU A 259 -9.85 -15.72 -9.43
CA GLU A 259 -9.02 -16.47 -10.39
C GLU A 259 -7.86 -17.23 -9.70
N TRP A 260 -7.53 -16.90 -8.44
CA TRP A 260 -6.35 -17.42 -7.73
C TRP A 260 -6.72 -18.50 -6.70
N LEU A 261 -7.87 -18.35 -6.05
CA LEU A 261 -8.45 -19.30 -5.10
C LEU A 261 -9.97 -19.33 -5.26
N PRO A 262 -10.64 -20.43 -4.88
CA PRO A 262 -12.10 -20.51 -4.89
C PRO A 262 -12.74 -19.34 -4.12
N GLU A 263 -13.82 -18.77 -4.67
CA GLU A 263 -14.50 -17.62 -4.06
C GLU A 263 -14.96 -17.89 -2.61
N ALA A 264 -15.28 -19.15 -2.31
CA ALA A 264 -15.66 -19.59 -0.97
C ALA A 264 -14.53 -19.48 0.07
N ASP A 265 -13.27 -19.50 -0.37
CA ASP A 265 -12.08 -19.49 0.51
C ASP A 265 -11.54 -18.06 0.75
N ILE A 266 -11.98 -17.09 -0.07
CA ILE A 266 -11.56 -15.67 0.02
C ILE A 266 -11.85 -15.07 1.40
N PRO A 267 -13.03 -15.27 2.04
CA PRO A 267 -13.29 -14.71 3.35
C PRO A 267 -12.31 -15.18 4.43
N ASP A 268 -11.94 -16.47 4.41
CA ASP A 268 -11.03 -17.04 5.38
C ASP A 268 -9.59 -16.58 5.12
N PHE A 269 -9.18 -16.49 3.85
CA PHE A 269 -7.92 -15.84 3.47
C PHE A 269 -7.81 -14.40 3.95
N ALA A 270 -8.85 -13.60 3.73
CA ALA A 270 -8.86 -12.20 4.17
C ALA A 270 -8.78 -12.10 5.69
N GLN A 271 -9.53 -12.93 6.42
CA GLN A 271 -9.52 -12.96 7.88
C GLN A 271 -8.13 -13.32 8.40
N GLU A 272 -7.55 -14.45 7.98
CA GLU A 272 -6.26 -14.93 8.47
C GLU A 272 -5.13 -13.96 8.15
N THR A 273 -5.09 -13.41 6.92
CA THR A 273 -4.09 -12.39 6.53
C THR A 273 -4.13 -11.19 7.47
N ILE A 274 -5.32 -10.69 7.79
CA ILE A 274 -5.48 -9.55 8.69
C ILE A 274 -5.15 -9.93 10.13
N GLU A 275 -5.62 -11.07 10.63
CA GLU A 275 -5.34 -11.54 11.99
C GLU A 275 -3.84 -11.74 12.22
N ASN A 276 -3.13 -12.31 11.24
CA ASN A 276 -1.67 -12.45 11.26
C ASN A 276 -0.97 -11.09 11.28
N ALA A 277 -1.37 -10.14 10.42
CA ALA A 277 -0.82 -8.79 10.42
C ALA A 277 -1.12 -8.03 11.74
N LEU A 278 -2.30 -8.22 12.35
CA LEU A 278 -2.66 -7.59 13.62
C LEU A 278 -1.76 -8.04 14.78
N THR A 279 -1.06 -9.17 14.66
CA THR A 279 -0.05 -9.57 15.65
C THR A 279 1.18 -8.64 15.64
N CYS A 280 1.42 -7.86 14.59
CA CYS A 280 2.52 -6.90 14.50
C CYS A 280 2.24 -5.63 15.31
N ASP A 281 3.21 -5.18 16.12
CA ASP A 281 3.17 -3.83 16.70
C ASP A 281 3.41 -2.76 15.62
N HIS A 282 3.13 -1.50 15.94
CA HIS A 282 3.29 -0.34 15.04
C HIS A 282 2.56 -0.42 13.68
N LEU A 283 1.64 -1.38 13.51
CA LEU A 283 0.75 -1.42 12.35
C LEU A 283 -0.23 -0.25 12.41
N TRP A 284 -0.12 0.65 11.44
CA TRP A 284 -1.02 1.79 11.28
C TRP A 284 -2.39 1.36 10.77
N GLY A 285 -2.42 0.55 9.72
CA GLY A 285 -3.66 0.12 9.10
C GLY A 285 -3.47 -0.92 8.01
N LEU A 286 -4.60 -1.46 7.57
CA LEU A 286 -4.72 -2.36 6.42
C LEU A 286 -5.77 -1.82 5.46
N THR A 287 -5.44 -1.81 4.18
CA THR A 287 -6.30 -1.27 3.13
C THR A 287 -6.50 -2.32 2.05
N TRP A 288 -7.72 -2.86 1.98
CA TRP A 288 -8.05 -3.91 1.03
C TRP A 288 -8.03 -3.39 -0.41
N TRP A 289 -7.53 -4.19 -1.34
CA TRP A 289 -7.70 -3.99 -2.77
C TRP A 289 -8.77 -4.94 -3.30
N CYS A 290 -9.96 -4.47 -3.69
CA CYS A 290 -10.43 -3.08 -3.74
C CYS A 290 -11.91 -2.95 -3.32
N SER A 291 -12.50 -1.75 -3.46
CA SER A 291 -13.88 -1.54 -2.99
C SER A 291 -14.93 -2.22 -3.84
N HIS A 292 -14.88 -2.04 -5.17
CA HIS A 292 -15.90 -2.52 -6.10
C HIS A 292 -15.29 -3.36 -7.21
N ASP A 293 -16.04 -4.38 -7.64
CA ASP A 293 -15.78 -5.10 -8.87
C ASP A 293 -15.81 -4.15 -10.08
N ILE A 294 -15.07 -4.50 -11.14
CA ILE A 294 -15.03 -3.74 -12.39
C ILE A 294 -16.14 -4.23 -13.31
N ARG A 295 -16.87 -3.31 -13.94
CA ARG A 295 -17.87 -3.69 -14.95
C ARG A 295 -17.22 -4.39 -16.14
N ARG A 296 -17.80 -5.52 -16.54
CA ARG A 296 -17.35 -6.35 -17.68
C ARG A 296 -17.49 -5.66 -19.05
N GLU A 297 -18.14 -4.51 -19.12
CA GLU A 297 -18.20 -3.67 -20.34
C GLU A 297 -16.88 -2.95 -20.62
N PHE A 298 -16.10 -2.65 -19.58
CA PHE A 298 -14.73 -2.17 -19.76
C PHE A 298 -13.84 -3.36 -20.11
N THR A 299 -13.03 -3.20 -21.16
CA THR A 299 -12.17 -4.26 -21.68
C THR A 299 -10.71 -3.84 -21.59
N GLY A 300 -9.79 -4.81 -21.70
CA GLY A 300 -8.34 -4.58 -21.62
C GLY A 300 -7.73 -4.84 -20.25
N PHE A 301 -8.54 -5.01 -19.20
CA PHE A 301 -8.08 -5.52 -17.90
C PHE A 301 -7.79 -7.01 -17.98
N ASP A 302 -6.80 -7.46 -17.20
CA ASP A 302 -6.64 -8.87 -16.89
C ASP A 302 -7.89 -9.41 -16.17
N VAL A 303 -8.24 -10.67 -16.43
CA VAL A 303 -9.48 -11.29 -15.92
C VAL A 303 -9.54 -11.22 -14.38
N LEU A 304 -8.38 -11.27 -13.72
CA LEU A 304 -8.26 -11.21 -12.27
C LEU A 304 -8.82 -9.91 -11.67
N GLU A 305 -8.77 -8.80 -12.40
CA GLU A 305 -9.09 -7.46 -11.89
C GLU A 305 -10.59 -7.25 -11.67
N TYR A 306 -11.43 -7.97 -12.42
CA TYR A 306 -12.88 -7.73 -12.41
C TYR A 306 -13.56 -8.16 -11.10
N GLY A 307 -12.95 -9.09 -10.35
CA GLY A 307 -13.58 -9.75 -9.20
C GLY A 307 -12.95 -9.44 -7.84
N LEU A 308 -12.08 -8.42 -7.74
CA LEU A 308 -11.33 -8.08 -6.52
C LEU A 308 -12.13 -7.28 -5.47
N GLY A 309 -13.31 -6.79 -5.83
CA GLY A 309 -14.11 -5.92 -4.98
C GLY A 309 -14.62 -6.60 -3.72
N LEU A 310 -14.72 -5.84 -2.62
CA LEU A 310 -15.54 -6.20 -1.46
C LEU A 310 -17.05 -6.07 -1.75
N LEU A 311 -17.39 -5.21 -2.71
CA LEU A 311 -18.73 -4.91 -3.18
C LEU A 311 -18.83 -5.28 -4.66
N ASP A 312 -20.02 -5.72 -5.10
CA ASP A 312 -20.32 -5.85 -6.52
C ASP A 312 -20.51 -4.46 -7.18
N VAL A 313 -20.76 -4.44 -8.49
CA VAL A 313 -20.96 -3.21 -9.27
C VAL A 313 -22.24 -2.42 -8.92
N ASP A 314 -23.08 -2.95 -8.02
CA ASP A 314 -24.35 -2.40 -7.56
C ASP A 314 -24.35 -2.14 -6.04
N ASN A 315 -23.18 -2.02 -5.43
CA ASN A 315 -22.99 -1.72 -4.00
C ASN A 315 -23.47 -2.84 -3.06
N ARG A 316 -23.59 -4.09 -3.53
CA ARG A 316 -23.92 -5.24 -2.65
C ARG A 316 -22.65 -5.85 -2.07
N PRO A 317 -22.56 -6.05 -0.75
CA PRO A 317 -21.45 -6.76 -0.14
C PRO A 317 -21.31 -8.18 -0.70
N LYS A 318 -20.08 -8.54 -1.08
CA LYS A 318 -19.68 -9.91 -1.38
C LYS A 318 -19.35 -10.64 -0.06
N PRO A 319 -19.25 -11.98 -0.06
CA PRO A 319 -18.95 -12.74 1.17
C PRO A 319 -17.72 -12.24 1.94
N VAL A 320 -16.67 -11.82 1.23
CA VAL A 320 -15.48 -11.20 1.84
C VAL A 320 -15.79 -9.84 2.47
N GLY A 321 -16.59 -8.99 1.83
CA GLY A 321 -17.03 -7.71 2.39
C GLY A 321 -17.84 -7.88 3.66
N GLU A 322 -18.78 -8.82 3.68
CA GLU A 322 -19.58 -9.16 4.88
C GLU A 322 -18.69 -9.68 6.02
N ARG A 323 -17.74 -10.58 5.70
CA ARG A 323 -16.77 -11.11 6.66
C ARG A 323 -15.94 -9.99 7.29
N LEU A 324 -15.38 -9.11 6.47
CA LEU A 324 -14.56 -7.99 6.95
C LEU A 324 -15.39 -7.01 7.79
N ALA A 325 -16.62 -6.68 7.39
CA ALA A 325 -17.48 -5.80 8.17
C ALA A 325 -17.75 -6.35 9.58
N SER A 326 -18.05 -7.65 9.68
CA SER A 326 -18.24 -8.34 10.96
C SER A 326 -16.97 -8.32 11.83
N LEU A 327 -15.81 -8.62 11.23
CA LEU A 327 -14.51 -8.60 11.91
C LEU A 327 -14.14 -7.20 12.42
N ILE A 328 -14.25 -6.19 11.57
CA ILE A 328 -13.95 -4.80 11.90
C ILE A 328 -14.86 -4.31 13.04
N SER A 329 -16.16 -4.64 13.02
CA SER A 329 -17.06 -4.32 14.13
C SER A 329 -16.56 -4.91 15.45
N ARG A 330 -16.16 -6.19 15.46
CA ARG A 330 -15.61 -6.84 16.66
C ARG A 330 -14.30 -6.21 17.12
N TRP A 331 -13.38 -5.93 16.20
CA TRP A 331 -12.07 -5.35 16.54
C TRP A 331 -12.14 -3.88 16.99
N ARG A 332 -13.19 -3.14 16.59
CA ARG A 332 -13.47 -1.81 17.13
C ARG A 332 -13.87 -1.85 18.60
N GLU A 333 -14.50 -2.94 19.06
CA GLU A 333 -14.85 -3.16 20.46
C GLU A 333 -13.67 -3.74 21.26
N ASP A 334 -13.00 -4.76 20.71
CA ASP A 334 -11.86 -5.46 21.33
C ASP A 334 -10.75 -5.73 20.31
N MET A 335 -9.82 -4.78 20.20
CA MET A 335 -8.69 -4.86 19.27
C MET A 335 -7.64 -5.86 19.77
N PRO A 336 -7.23 -6.84 18.96
CA PRO A 336 -6.16 -7.77 19.32
C PRO A 336 -4.87 -7.05 19.72
N ARG A 337 -4.26 -7.52 20.82
CA ARG A 337 -2.93 -7.04 21.23
C ARG A 337 -1.87 -7.63 20.33
N PRO A 338 -0.83 -6.86 19.96
CA PRO A 338 0.28 -7.40 19.20
C PRO A 338 1.03 -8.45 20.01
N CYS A 339 1.62 -9.42 19.33
CA CYS A 339 2.48 -10.44 19.93
C CYS A 339 3.88 -9.85 20.20
N THR A 340 4.49 -10.29 21.30
CA THR A 340 5.93 -10.06 21.55
C THR A 340 6.75 -10.94 20.62
N ARG A 341 7.69 -10.35 19.87
CA ARG A 341 8.63 -11.05 19.00
C ARG A 341 10.03 -11.08 19.62
N SER A 342 10.23 -11.98 20.57
CA SER A 342 11.49 -12.08 21.32
C SER A 342 12.61 -12.80 20.58
N THR A 343 12.29 -13.50 19.50
CA THR A 343 13.27 -14.21 18.65
C THR A 343 13.31 -13.54 17.28
N ALA A 344 14.49 -13.27 16.76
CA ALA A 344 14.66 -12.71 15.42
C ALA A 344 15.56 -13.56 14.53
N LEU A 345 15.17 -13.70 13.27
CA LEU A 345 16.03 -14.25 12.24
C LEU A 345 16.96 -13.15 11.72
N VAL A 346 18.27 -13.41 11.75
CA VAL A 346 19.29 -12.45 11.31
C VAL A 346 19.47 -12.53 9.79
N TRP A 347 19.26 -11.41 9.10
CA TRP A 347 19.29 -11.30 7.64
C TRP A 347 20.53 -10.54 7.17
N PRO A 348 21.42 -11.15 6.37
CA PRO A 348 22.54 -10.45 5.79
C PRO A 348 22.15 -9.74 4.49
N GLU A 349 22.64 -8.52 4.27
CA GLU A 349 22.24 -7.67 3.14
C GLU A 349 22.52 -8.30 1.75
N HIS A 350 23.48 -9.22 1.65
CA HIS A 350 23.86 -9.81 0.37
C HIS A 350 22.82 -10.77 -0.20
N ILE A 351 21.84 -11.26 0.59
CA ILE A 351 20.80 -12.19 0.11
C ILE A 351 19.91 -11.56 -0.96
N PHE A 352 19.74 -10.23 -0.96
CA PHE A 352 18.91 -9.52 -1.96
C PHE A 352 19.57 -9.44 -3.35
N ARG A 353 20.79 -9.98 -3.50
CA ARG A 353 21.48 -10.11 -4.79
C ARG A 353 21.23 -11.47 -5.46
N ASP A 354 20.70 -12.44 -4.71
CA ASP A 354 20.40 -13.78 -5.19
C ASP A 354 19.01 -14.23 -4.74
N ALA A 355 18.11 -14.43 -5.71
CA ALA A 355 16.75 -14.83 -5.42
C ALA A 355 16.68 -16.16 -4.66
N MET A 356 17.59 -17.10 -4.93
CA MET A 356 17.60 -18.39 -4.23
C MET A 356 17.99 -18.22 -2.76
N ALA A 357 19.04 -17.43 -2.49
CA ALA A 357 19.41 -17.07 -1.13
C ALA A 357 18.25 -16.38 -0.39
N LEU A 358 17.62 -15.36 -0.99
CA LEU A 358 16.46 -14.68 -0.38
C LEU A 358 15.34 -15.67 -0.02
N TRP A 359 14.95 -16.55 -0.94
CA TRP A 359 13.88 -17.51 -0.68
C TRP A 359 14.22 -18.49 0.44
N ARG A 360 15.48 -18.92 0.60
CA ARG A 360 15.90 -19.72 1.77
C ARG A 360 15.62 -19.00 3.09
N TYR A 361 15.84 -17.68 3.15
CA TYR A 361 15.57 -16.88 4.35
C TYR A 361 14.08 -16.68 4.61
N ILE A 362 13.29 -16.52 3.54
CA ILE A 362 11.83 -16.46 3.65
C ILE A 362 11.29 -17.81 4.13
N ASP A 363 11.75 -18.94 3.57
CA ASP A 363 11.33 -20.27 4.01
C ASP A 363 11.62 -20.50 5.48
N ALA A 364 12.84 -20.19 5.94
CA ALA A 364 13.20 -20.34 7.35
C ALA A 364 12.34 -19.45 8.27
N PHE A 365 11.99 -18.25 7.82
CA PHE A 365 11.05 -17.40 8.55
C PHE A 365 9.66 -18.06 8.67
N MET A 366 9.18 -18.70 7.59
CA MET A 366 7.90 -19.42 7.61
C MET A 366 7.95 -20.71 8.43
N GLU A 367 9.04 -21.47 8.37
CA GLU A 367 9.29 -22.66 9.21
C GLU A 367 9.26 -22.29 10.71
N MET A 368 9.87 -21.16 11.08
CA MET A 368 9.78 -20.64 12.45
C MET A 368 8.32 -20.35 12.85
N ILE A 369 7.48 -19.84 11.95
CA ILE A 369 6.06 -19.63 12.21
C ILE A 369 5.33 -20.97 12.41
N GLU A 370 5.63 -21.98 11.59
CA GLU A 370 5.07 -23.33 11.71
C GLU A 370 5.45 -24.01 13.03
N ASP A 371 6.66 -23.76 13.53
CA ASP A 371 7.15 -24.19 14.84
C ASP A 371 6.56 -23.39 16.02
N GLY A 372 5.64 -22.46 15.74
CA GLY A 372 4.94 -21.66 16.75
C GLY A 372 5.72 -20.44 17.24
N VAL A 373 6.84 -20.10 16.59
CA VAL A 373 7.58 -18.85 16.86
C VAL A 373 6.87 -17.68 16.16
N ARG A 374 6.93 -16.49 16.76
CA ARG A 374 6.58 -15.23 16.09
C ARG A 374 7.88 -14.47 15.81
N PRO A 375 8.57 -14.77 14.70
CA PRO A 375 9.88 -14.20 14.43
C PRO A 375 9.80 -12.71 14.08
N ALA A 376 10.74 -11.93 14.58
CA ALA A 376 11.13 -10.65 14.00
C ALA A 376 12.23 -10.84 12.96
N ILE A 377 12.52 -9.80 12.17
CA ILE A 377 13.70 -9.75 11.29
C ILE A 377 14.68 -8.71 11.82
N VAL A 378 15.96 -9.07 11.89
CA VAL A 378 17.07 -8.19 12.26
C VAL A 378 18.13 -8.23 11.17
N LEU A 379 18.59 -7.07 10.71
CA LEU A 379 19.71 -7.00 9.78
C LEU A 379 21.02 -7.39 10.48
N GLU A 380 21.91 -8.06 9.75
CA GLU A 380 23.19 -8.56 10.30
C GLU A 380 24.04 -7.45 10.94
N ASP A 381 24.04 -6.25 10.36
CA ASP A 381 24.76 -5.08 10.88
C ASP A 381 24.21 -4.57 12.23
N ARG A 382 22.97 -4.93 12.58
CA ARG A 382 22.29 -4.59 13.85
C ARG A 382 22.24 -5.74 14.84
N ALA A 383 22.70 -6.93 14.47
CA ALA A 383 22.64 -8.12 15.33
C ALA A 383 23.51 -8.03 16.60
N GLN A 384 24.42 -7.06 16.68
CA GLN A 384 25.25 -6.80 17.86
C GLN A 384 24.89 -5.49 18.59
N ASP A 385 23.87 -4.78 18.12
CA ASP A 385 23.40 -3.54 18.76
C ASP A 385 22.44 -3.88 19.91
N ALA A 386 22.98 -3.98 21.12
CA ALA A 386 22.21 -4.32 22.30
C ALA A 386 21.07 -3.33 22.60
N ALA A 387 21.24 -2.04 22.27
CA ALA A 387 20.22 -1.03 22.50
C ALA A 387 19.05 -1.21 21.52
N TYR A 388 19.35 -1.43 20.24
CA TYR A 388 18.36 -1.74 19.22
C TYR A 388 17.57 -3.04 19.54
N LEU A 389 18.26 -4.12 19.90
CA LEU A 389 17.63 -5.39 20.25
C LEU A 389 16.72 -5.24 21.47
N ALA A 390 17.19 -4.58 22.53
CA ALA A 390 16.40 -4.34 23.73
C ALA A 390 15.16 -3.47 23.45
N ALA A 391 15.31 -2.42 22.62
CA ALA A 391 14.21 -1.54 22.26
C ALA A 391 13.12 -2.24 21.43
N ARG A 392 13.49 -3.28 20.65
CA ARG A 392 12.55 -4.15 19.93
C ARG A 392 12.09 -5.37 20.74
N GLY A 393 12.52 -5.52 22.00
CA GLY A 393 12.18 -6.66 22.85
C GLY A 393 12.77 -8.01 22.40
N ILE A 394 13.85 -7.99 21.60
CA ILE A 394 14.50 -9.17 21.04
C ILE A 394 15.54 -9.70 22.03
N THR A 395 15.40 -10.96 22.43
CA THR A 395 16.28 -11.64 23.39
C THR A 395 17.00 -12.85 22.81
N SER A 396 16.55 -13.37 21.66
CA SER A 396 17.19 -14.48 20.94
C SER A 396 17.40 -14.12 19.47
N LEU A 397 18.52 -14.57 18.91
CA LEU A 397 18.86 -14.40 17.50
C LEU A 397 19.12 -15.77 16.87
N GLU A 398 18.40 -16.06 15.79
CA GLU A 398 18.61 -17.24 14.95
C GLU A 398 19.38 -16.84 13.69
N ARG A 399 20.26 -17.72 13.22
CA ARG A 399 21.04 -17.55 11.99
C ARG A 399 20.86 -18.78 11.15
N LEU A 400 20.65 -18.59 9.85
CA LEU A 400 20.71 -19.70 8.91
C LEU A 400 22.16 -20.12 8.71
N ASP A 401 22.40 -21.42 8.79
CA ASP A 401 23.69 -21.99 8.40
C ASP A 401 23.89 -21.75 6.88
N GLY A 402 25.10 -21.29 6.53
CA GLY A 402 25.49 -20.85 5.17
C GLY A 402 25.25 -21.89 4.10
#